data_AF-A0A8H3FAE6-F1
#
_entry.id   AF-A0A8H3FAE6-F1
#
_cell.length_a   1.000
_cell.length_b   1.000
_cell.length_c   1.000
_cell.angle_alpha   90.00
_cell.angle_beta   90.00
_cell.angle_gamma   90.00
#
_symmetry.space_group_name_H-M   'P 1'
#
loop_
_entity.id
_entity.type
_entity.pdbx_description
1 polymer ?
#
loop_
_entity_poly.entity_id
_entity_poly.type
_entity_poly.pdbx_seq_one_letter_code
_entity_poly.pdbx_strand_id
1 'polypeptide(L)'
;MTGTASLGARLFFAKNLSTQVGWTIRKGYDFPAEIFKQLETWGMTLSIIQENECPSTRGQLIYLDSTLASNASLSTGLERRAKVFKYITPTLTTQPEHLRDARLLMSRAFHLFLDPTQIIEQTTQLQELRKAADITTRPLFVWEPKAYSCVPENLQAFIEAMRVVNVFSPNHIELARITRKKVPPKPNESFFQDLCAPFFSPQDGGYTPQGVLVVRAGDQGCFVKSHTQQKWLPAFYAPQENVEANTCVSKVVDTTGAGNAFLGAFTVCFLMCPDDAIFAACAGNIAASFVVEQVGIPTLTSSDDGADLWNGENVSARFQAYRASLAHC
;
A
#
# COMPACT_ATOMS: atom_id res chain seq x y z
N MET A 1 -10.14 -0.27 5.09
CA MET A 1 -9.40 0.96 4.74
C MET A 1 -8.67 0.77 3.41
N THR A 2 -9.39 0.63 2.30
CA THR A 2 -8.78 0.51 0.96
C THR A 2 -8.46 1.86 0.32
N GLY A 3 -9.10 2.95 0.77
CA GLY A 3 -8.94 4.29 0.18
C GLY A 3 -7.54 4.90 0.29
N THR A 4 -6.72 4.46 1.24
CA THR A 4 -5.34 4.95 1.38
C THR A 4 -4.43 4.51 0.24
N ALA A 5 -4.76 3.44 -0.49
CA ALA A 5 -4.05 3.10 -1.72
C ALA A 5 -4.32 4.12 -2.84
N SER A 6 -5.59 4.50 -3.06
CA SER A 6 -5.92 5.55 -4.03
C SER A 6 -5.30 6.89 -3.66
N LEU A 7 -5.24 7.23 -2.37
CA LEU A 7 -4.47 8.39 -1.87
C LEU A 7 -2.99 8.29 -2.26
N GLY A 8 -2.34 7.15 -1.97
CA GLY A 8 -0.94 6.94 -2.31
C GLY A 8 -0.64 7.14 -3.80
N ALA A 9 -1.52 6.62 -4.65
CA ALA A 9 -1.46 6.86 -6.09
C ALA A 9 -1.63 8.36 -6.43
N ARG A 10 -2.60 9.04 -5.80
CA ARG A 10 -2.90 10.46 -6.03
C ARG A 10 -1.75 11.40 -5.62
N LEU A 11 -0.93 11.03 -4.64
CA LEU A 11 0.28 11.78 -4.27
C LEU A 11 1.25 11.94 -5.46
N PHE A 12 1.28 10.97 -6.38
CA PHE A 12 2.18 10.95 -7.55
C PHE A 12 1.52 11.38 -8.85
N PHE A 13 0.26 11.85 -8.80
CA PHE A 13 -0.45 12.42 -9.94
C PHE A 13 -0.83 13.85 -9.62
N ALA A 14 -0.29 14.82 -10.35
CA ALA A 14 -0.68 16.23 -10.22
C ALA A 14 -2.17 16.43 -10.53
N LYS A 15 -2.73 17.57 -10.10
CA LYS A 15 -4.16 17.93 -10.29
C LYS A 15 -4.69 17.74 -11.71
N ASN A 16 -3.91 18.02 -12.76
CA ASN A 16 -4.34 17.83 -14.14
C ASN A 16 -4.42 16.36 -14.59
N LEU A 17 -3.81 15.45 -13.83
CA LEU A 17 -3.78 14.02 -14.12
C LEU A 17 -4.48 13.19 -13.01
N SER A 18 -5.07 13.83 -11.99
CA SER A 18 -5.67 13.16 -10.84
C SER A 18 -6.80 12.19 -11.22
N THR A 19 -7.52 12.47 -12.31
CA THR A 19 -8.59 11.62 -12.84
C THR A 19 -8.10 10.30 -13.42
N GLN A 20 -6.78 10.13 -13.62
CA GLN A 20 -6.19 8.84 -13.97
C GLN A 20 -6.13 7.86 -12.80
N VAL A 21 -6.30 8.35 -11.57
CA VAL A 21 -6.47 7.51 -10.37
C VAL A 21 -7.95 7.27 -10.15
N GLY A 22 -8.31 6.01 -9.94
CA GLY A 22 -9.68 5.56 -9.78
C GLY A 22 -9.94 4.87 -8.45
N TRP A 23 -11.15 5.01 -7.92
CA TRP A 23 -11.60 4.23 -6.78
C TRP A 23 -13.08 3.87 -6.88
N THR A 24 -13.40 2.57 -6.83
CA THR A 24 -14.77 2.07 -6.64
C THR A 24 -15.11 2.02 -5.16
N ILE A 25 -16.12 2.78 -4.75
CA ILE A 25 -16.58 2.91 -3.38
C ILE A 25 -17.99 2.34 -3.27
N ARG A 26 -18.14 1.28 -2.47
CA ARG A 26 -19.45 0.84 -2.01
C ARG A 26 -19.79 1.55 -0.71
N LYS A 27 -20.85 2.36 -0.72
CA LYS A 27 -21.27 3.16 0.43
C LYS A 27 -22.63 2.70 0.92
N GLY A 28 -22.77 2.51 2.22
CA GLY A 28 -24.06 2.19 2.84
C GLY A 28 -24.96 3.42 2.95
N TYR A 29 -26.14 3.23 3.53
CA TYR A 29 -27.10 4.32 3.77
C TYR A 29 -26.58 5.39 4.76
N ASP A 30 -25.57 5.06 5.57
CA ASP A 30 -25.01 5.89 6.65
C ASP A 30 -23.62 6.46 6.33
N PHE A 31 -23.21 6.48 5.05
CA PHE A 31 -21.87 6.93 4.67
C PHE A 31 -21.67 8.42 5.00
N PRO A 32 -20.60 8.81 5.72
CA PRO A 32 -20.42 10.19 6.15
C PRO A 32 -20.26 11.17 4.99
N ALA A 33 -21.08 12.22 4.95
CA ALA A 33 -21.07 13.21 3.87
C ALA A 33 -19.77 14.03 3.84
N GLU A 34 -19.19 14.31 5.00
CA GLU A 34 -17.94 15.07 5.15
C GLU A 34 -16.76 14.32 4.54
N ILE A 35 -16.70 12.99 4.76
CA ILE A 35 -15.68 12.13 4.16
C ILE A 35 -15.87 12.09 2.65
N PHE A 36 -17.12 12.01 2.17
CA PHE A 36 -17.38 12.04 0.74
C PHE A 36 -16.90 13.33 0.08
N LYS A 37 -17.25 14.50 0.67
CA LYS A 37 -16.78 15.81 0.21
C LYS A 37 -15.25 15.89 0.21
N GLN A 38 -14.59 15.36 1.24
CA GLN A 38 -13.13 15.31 1.30
C GLN A 38 -12.55 14.49 0.14
N LEU A 39 -13.13 13.35 -0.20
CA LEU A 39 -12.67 12.52 -1.33
C LEU A 39 -12.87 13.23 -2.68
N GLU A 40 -13.94 14.00 -2.84
CA GLU A 40 -14.17 14.80 -4.05
C GLU A 40 -13.05 15.85 -4.26
N THR A 41 -12.51 16.43 -3.18
CA THR A 41 -11.40 17.40 -3.29
C THR A 41 -10.15 16.83 -3.93
N TRP A 42 -9.96 15.51 -3.91
CA TRP A 42 -8.80 14.86 -4.51
C TRP A 42 -8.86 14.83 -6.05
N GLY A 43 -10.03 15.11 -6.65
CA GLY A 43 -10.19 15.17 -8.11
C GLY A 43 -9.91 13.83 -8.82
N MET A 44 -10.06 12.72 -8.12
CA MET A 44 -9.92 11.36 -8.68
C MET A 44 -11.20 10.92 -9.38
N THR A 45 -11.11 9.87 -10.19
CA THR A 45 -12.31 9.21 -10.74
C THR A 45 -12.93 8.32 -9.67
N LEU A 46 -14.03 8.76 -9.07
CA LEU A 46 -14.79 7.98 -8.08
C LEU A 46 -15.95 7.24 -8.76
N SER A 47 -16.03 5.92 -8.60
CA SER A 47 -17.18 5.10 -9.00
C SER A 47 -17.96 4.72 -7.75
N ILE A 48 -19.14 5.30 -7.56
CA ILE A 48 -19.91 5.17 -6.33
C ILE A 48 -21.06 4.20 -6.51
N ILE A 49 -21.14 3.21 -5.63
CA ILE A 49 -22.22 2.23 -5.56
C ILE A 49 -22.95 2.44 -4.24
N GLN A 50 -24.21 2.81 -4.32
CA GLN A 50 -25.06 3.01 -3.14
C GLN A 50 -25.71 1.69 -2.73
N GLU A 51 -25.44 1.27 -1.50
CA GLU A 51 -26.12 0.16 -0.84
C GLU A 51 -27.24 0.74 0.03
N ASN A 52 -28.49 0.47 -0.34
CA ASN A 52 -29.65 1.02 0.37
C ASN A 52 -30.02 0.20 1.62
N GLU A 53 -29.65 -1.07 1.64
CA GLU A 53 -30.10 -2.04 2.66
C GLU A 53 -29.03 -2.36 3.71
N CYS A 54 -27.80 -1.89 3.51
CA CYS A 54 -26.65 -2.21 4.36
C CYS A 54 -25.97 -0.94 4.89
N PRO A 55 -25.48 -0.95 6.13
CA PRO A 55 -24.62 0.11 6.61
C PRO A 55 -23.26 0.07 5.89
N SER A 56 -22.56 1.19 5.91
CA SER A 56 -21.21 1.34 5.41
C SER A 56 -20.26 0.50 6.24
N THR A 57 -19.19 0.02 5.62
CA THR A 57 -18.13 -0.69 6.34
C THR A 57 -17.43 0.22 7.34
N ARG A 58 -17.43 -0.18 8.60
CA ARG A 58 -16.79 0.50 9.71
C ARG A 58 -15.78 -0.43 10.35
N GLY A 59 -14.59 0.09 10.59
CA GLY A 59 -13.55 -0.57 11.35
C GLY A 59 -13.27 0.22 12.62
N GLN A 60 -13.22 -0.45 13.76
CA GLN A 60 -12.75 0.12 15.00
C GLN A 60 -11.26 -0.18 15.13
N LEU A 61 -10.46 0.89 15.27
CA LEU A 61 -9.05 0.80 15.60
C LEU A 61 -8.86 1.25 17.05
N ILE A 62 -8.37 0.34 17.89
CA ILE A 62 -8.11 0.59 19.31
C ILE A 62 -6.60 0.68 19.48
N TYR A 63 -6.13 1.82 19.99
CA TYR A 63 -4.74 2.01 20.39
C TYR A 63 -4.63 1.53 21.84
N LEU A 64 -3.79 0.53 22.09
CA LEU A 64 -3.61 -0.06 23.41
C LEU A 64 -2.60 0.70 24.28
N ASP A 65 -1.99 1.75 23.73
CA ASP A 65 -1.09 2.65 24.46
C ASP A 65 -1.84 3.93 24.89
N SER A 66 -1.71 4.27 26.17
CA SER A 66 -2.32 5.43 26.84
C SER A 66 -1.72 6.79 26.45
N THR A 67 -0.60 6.83 25.71
CA THR A 67 0.13 8.07 25.39
C THR A 67 -0.52 8.97 24.34
N LEU A 68 -1.59 8.54 23.64
CA LEU A 68 -2.35 9.43 22.75
C LEU A 68 -3.16 10.50 23.50
N ALA A 69 -3.36 10.36 24.81
CA ALA A 69 -4.16 11.29 25.61
C ALA A 69 -3.38 12.53 26.09
N SER A 70 -2.05 12.59 25.91
CA SER A 70 -1.24 13.71 26.38
C SER A 70 -0.26 14.18 25.31
N ASN A 71 -0.38 15.44 24.91
CA ASN A 71 0.61 16.20 24.12
C ASN A 71 1.94 16.37 24.88
N ALA A 72 2.62 15.29 25.25
CA ALA A 72 3.85 15.32 26.03
C ALA A 72 5.01 14.66 25.27
N SER A 73 5.99 15.51 25.01
CA SER A 73 7.32 15.26 24.43
C SER A 73 8.05 14.00 24.95
N LEU A 74 8.59 13.26 23.97
CA LEU A 74 9.82 12.44 23.95
C LEU A 74 10.18 11.55 25.16
N SER A 75 10.32 10.24 24.89
CA SER A 75 11.64 9.56 24.96
C SER A 75 11.57 8.13 24.41
N THR A 76 12.47 7.86 23.45
CA THR A 76 13.18 6.57 23.25
C THR A 76 12.43 5.27 23.49
N GLY A 77 11.88 4.71 22.42
CA GLY A 77 11.38 3.34 22.38
C GLY A 77 10.17 3.24 21.47
N LEU A 78 10.40 2.85 20.22
CA LEU A 78 9.33 2.32 19.36
C LEU A 78 8.87 0.96 19.92
N GLU A 79 8.38 0.92 21.16
CA GLU A 79 7.52 -0.17 21.58
C GLU A 79 6.27 -0.07 20.72
N ARG A 80 6.23 -0.95 19.71
CA ARG A 80 5.17 -1.09 18.70
C ARG A 80 3.83 -0.69 19.31
N ARG A 81 3.35 0.51 18.99
CA ARG A 81 2.03 1.01 19.42
C ARG A 81 1.00 -0.06 19.05
N ALA A 82 0.64 -0.91 20.02
CA ALA A 82 -0.12 -2.10 19.74
C ALA A 82 -1.53 -1.65 19.35
N LYS A 83 -1.94 -2.01 18.15
CA LYS A 83 -3.25 -1.65 17.61
C LYS A 83 -4.08 -2.91 17.44
N VAL A 84 -5.32 -2.84 17.87
CA VAL A 84 -6.32 -3.87 17.58
C VAL A 84 -7.31 -3.29 16.61
N PHE A 85 -7.47 -3.95 15.47
CA PHE A 85 -8.46 -3.60 14.46
C PHE A 85 -9.56 -4.66 14.42
N LYS A 86 -10.82 -4.23 14.42
CA LYS A 86 -11.95 -5.11 14.13
C LYS A 86 -12.98 -4.40 13.26
N TYR A 87 -13.59 -5.14 12.35
CA TYR A 87 -14.80 -4.65 11.67
C TYR A 87 -15.97 -4.65 12.65
N ILE A 88 -16.74 -3.56 12.66
CA ILE A 88 -17.93 -3.40 13.50
C ILE A 88 -19.23 -3.37 12.69
N THR A 89 -19.12 -3.40 11.37
CA THR A 89 -20.22 -3.65 10.42
C THR A 89 -19.75 -4.63 9.35
N PRO A 90 -20.68 -5.28 8.61
CA PRO A 90 -20.31 -6.11 7.48
C PRO A 90 -19.41 -5.38 6.47
N THR A 91 -18.46 -6.11 5.89
CA THR A 91 -17.56 -5.55 4.89
C THR A 91 -18.25 -5.54 3.52
N LEU A 92 -18.41 -4.35 2.95
CA LEU A 92 -18.86 -4.13 1.58
C LEU A 92 -17.65 -4.31 0.67
N THR A 93 -17.43 -5.54 0.22
CA THR A 93 -16.31 -5.86 -0.67
C THR A 93 -16.65 -5.43 -2.11
N THR A 94 -15.66 -4.90 -2.81
CA THR A 94 -15.75 -4.66 -4.24
C THR A 94 -15.41 -5.95 -4.98
N GLN A 95 -16.17 -6.26 -6.03
CA GLN A 95 -15.98 -7.40 -6.91
C GLN A 95 -15.70 -6.89 -8.34
N PRO A 96 -15.06 -7.69 -9.20
CA PRO A 96 -14.85 -7.33 -10.60
C PRO A 96 -16.12 -6.89 -11.33
N GLU A 97 -17.25 -7.53 -11.03
CA GLU A 97 -18.57 -7.21 -11.59
C GLU A 97 -18.98 -5.74 -11.40
N HIS A 98 -18.59 -5.14 -10.28
CA HIS A 98 -18.85 -3.71 -9.99
C HIS A 98 -18.10 -2.75 -10.92
N LEU A 99 -17.22 -3.27 -11.78
CA LEU A 99 -16.52 -2.48 -12.79
C LEU A 99 -17.19 -2.56 -14.16
N ARG A 100 -18.14 -3.48 -14.41
CA ARG A 100 -18.67 -3.79 -15.76
C ARG A 100 -19.03 -2.55 -16.58
N ASP A 101 -19.75 -1.61 -15.99
CA ASP A 101 -20.20 -0.37 -16.64
C ASP A 101 -19.41 0.86 -16.21
N ALA A 102 -18.36 0.67 -15.40
CA ALA A 102 -17.52 1.75 -14.92
C ALA A 102 -16.34 1.98 -15.85
N ARG A 103 -15.98 3.25 -16.08
CA ARG A 103 -14.72 3.62 -16.76
C ARG A 103 -13.49 2.94 -16.14
N LEU A 104 -13.56 2.59 -14.85
CA LEU A 104 -12.50 1.91 -14.12
C LEU A 104 -12.20 0.50 -14.62
N LEU A 105 -13.08 -0.15 -15.40
CA LEU A 105 -12.77 -1.40 -16.09
C LEU A 105 -11.58 -1.26 -17.04
N MET A 106 -11.41 -0.07 -17.63
CA MET A 106 -10.31 0.26 -18.56
C MET A 106 -8.96 0.51 -17.86
N SER A 107 -8.89 0.45 -16.53
CA SER A 107 -7.68 0.79 -15.79
C SER A 107 -6.49 -0.08 -16.23
N ARG A 108 -5.31 0.54 -16.31
CA ARG A 108 -4.08 -0.16 -16.71
C ARG A 108 -3.41 -0.90 -15.54
N ALA A 109 -3.83 -0.63 -14.32
CA ALA A 109 -3.34 -1.28 -13.11
C ALA A 109 -4.47 -1.45 -12.09
N PHE A 110 -4.39 -2.51 -11.28
CA PHE A 110 -5.30 -2.80 -10.18
C PHE A 110 -4.51 -3.19 -8.94
N HIS A 111 -4.78 -2.49 -7.84
CA HIS A 111 -4.35 -2.89 -6.50
C HIS A 111 -5.45 -3.73 -5.84
N LEU A 112 -5.12 -4.96 -5.44
CA LEU A 112 -6.07 -5.95 -4.94
C LEU A 112 -5.66 -6.41 -3.53
N PHE A 113 -6.57 -6.32 -2.57
CA PHE A 113 -6.37 -6.75 -1.18
C PHE A 113 -7.20 -8.01 -0.87
N LEU A 114 -6.60 -9.17 -1.08
CA LEU A 114 -7.29 -10.46 -1.18
C LEU A 114 -6.46 -11.60 -0.55
N ASP A 115 -7.10 -12.72 -0.25
CA ASP A 115 -6.38 -13.97 0.06
C ASP A 115 -5.97 -14.73 -1.23
N PRO A 116 -5.14 -15.78 -1.14
CA PRO A 116 -4.61 -16.48 -2.31
C PRO A 116 -5.68 -17.10 -3.23
N THR A 117 -6.79 -17.56 -2.69
CA THR A 117 -7.88 -18.11 -3.51
C THR A 117 -8.61 -16.99 -4.24
N GLN A 118 -8.94 -15.92 -3.51
CA GLN A 118 -9.68 -14.79 -4.05
C GLN A 118 -8.90 -14.04 -5.14
N ILE A 119 -7.57 -13.92 -5.04
CA ILE A 119 -6.78 -13.23 -6.06
C ILE A 119 -6.80 -13.97 -7.40
N ILE A 120 -6.78 -15.31 -7.40
CA ILE A 120 -6.91 -16.12 -8.61
C ILE A 120 -8.30 -15.92 -9.23
N GLU A 121 -9.34 -16.01 -8.42
CA GLU A 121 -10.72 -15.83 -8.86
C GLU A 121 -10.95 -14.43 -9.46
N GLN A 122 -10.62 -13.37 -8.72
CA GLN A 122 -10.91 -12.00 -9.13
C GLN A 122 -10.06 -11.54 -10.32
N THR A 123 -8.80 -11.96 -10.43
CA THR A 123 -7.98 -11.64 -11.61
C THR A 123 -8.48 -12.35 -12.87
N THR A 124 -9.02 -13.56 -12.73
CA THR A 124 -9.66 -14.30 -13.84
C THR A 124 -10.94 -13.61 -14.29
N GLN A 125 -11.87 -13.36 -13.36
CA GLN A 125 -13.13 -12.66 -13.63
C GLN A 125 -12.91 -11.27 -14.26
N LEU A 126 -11.92 -10.50 -13.76
CA LEU A 126 -11.62 -9.19 -14.31
C LEU A 126 -11.10 -9.28 -15.75
N GLN A 127 -10.28 -10.28 -16.06
CA GLN A 127 -9.79 -10.50 -17.42
C GLN A 127 -10.92 -10.93 -18.37
N GLU A 128 -11.86 -11.75 -17.89
CA GLU A 128 -13.05 -12.14 -18.66
C GLU A 128 -13.96 -10.95 -18.95
N LEU A 129 -14.25 -10.12 -17.93
CA LEU A 129 -15.03 -8.88 -18.10
C LEU A 129 -14.35 -7.91 -19.08
N ARG A 130 -13.03 -7.75 -18.96
CA ARG A 130 -12.26 -6.92 -19.88
C ARG A 130 -12.29 -7.46 -21.31
N LYS A 131 -12.15 -8.77 -21.50
CA LYS A 131 -12.24 -9.42 -22.80
C LYS A 131 -13.63 -9.24 -23.43
N ALA A 132 -14.69 -9.35 -22.64
CA ALA A 132 -16.07 -9.13 -23.10
C ALA A 132 -16.33 -7.67 -23.53
N ALA A 133 -15.54 -6.73 -23.00
CA ALA A 133 -15.56 -5.31 -23.39
C ALA A 133 -14.49 -4.95 -24.45
N ASP A 134 -13.94 -5.93 -25.17
CA ASP A 134 -12.89 -5.77 -26.18
C ASP A 134 -11.57 -5.16 -25.67
N ILE A 135 -11.30 -5.25 -24.37
CA ILE A 135 -10.06 -4.79 -23.73
C ILE A 135 -9.07 -5.96 -23.64
N THR A 136 -8.17 -6.05 -24.62
CA THR A 136 -7.21 -7.15 -24.72
C THR A 136 -5.92 -6.94 -23.94
N THR A 137 -5.63 -5.70 -23.52
CA THR A 137 -4.44 -5.40 -22.74
C THR A 137 -4.57 -5.97 -21.32
N ARG A 138 -3.61 -6.84 -20.94
CA ARG A 138 -3.52 -7.34 -19.56
C ARG A 138 -3.10 -6.18 -18.65
N PRO A 139 -3.86 -5.87 -17.59
CA PRO A 139 -3.48 -4.83 -16.66
C PRO A 139 -2.36 -5.30 -15.72
N LEU A 140 -1.66 -4.34 -15.12
CA LEU A 140 -0.75 -4.60 -14.01
C LEU A 140 -1.56 -5.00 -12.76
N PHE A 141 -1.26 -6.16 -12.19
CA PHE A 141 -1.86 -6.59 -10.92
C PHE A 141 -0.86 -6.46 -9.77
N VAL A 142 -1.21 -5.68 -8.76
CA VAL A 142 -0.47 -5.52 -7.50
C VAL A 142 -1.30 -6.09 -6.36
N TRP A 143 -0.78 -7.13 -5.71
CA TRP A 143 -1.51 -7.89 -4.71
C TRP A 143 -0.96 -7.66 -3.30
N GLU A 144 -1.83 -7.22 -2.41
CA GLU A 144 -1.64 -7.22 -0.95
C GLU A 144 -2.39 -8.39 -0.32
N PRO A 145 -1.74 -9.24 0.49
CA PRO A 145 -2.42 -10.38 1.10
C PRO A 145 -3.21 -10.00 2.34
N LYS A 146 -4.31 -10.70 2.60
CA LYS A 146 -5.04 -10.58 3.87
C LYS A 146 -4.29 -11.27 4.99
N ALA A 147 -4.00 -10.53 6.07
CA ALA A 147 -3.22 -11.02 7.21
C ALA A 147 -3.69 -12.36 7.82
N TYR A 148 -4.99 -12.67 7.82
CA TYR A 148 -5.50 -13.96 8.34
C TYR A 148 -5.08 -15.15 7.47
N SER A 149 -4.83 -14.93 6.18
CA SER A 149 -4.44 -15.97 5.24
C SER A 149 -2.94 -16.25 5.29
N CYS A 150 -2.15 -15.39 5.93
CA CYS A 150 -0.70 -15.49 6.07
C CYS A 150 -0.32 -16.50 7.16
N VAL A 151 -0.65 -17.77 6.91
CA VAL A 151 -0.30 -18.93 7.74
C VAL A 151 0.57 -19.89 6.93
N PRO A 152 1.41 -20.70 7.59
CA PRO A 152 2.33 -21.57 6.89
C PRO A 152 1.68 -22.59 5.95
N GLU A 153 0.48 -23.05 6.28
CA GLU A 153 -0.27 -24.06 5.53
C GLU A 153 -0.66 -23.54 4.14
N ASN A 154 -0.72 -22.21 3.97
CA ASN A 154 -1.06 -21.57 2.71
C ASN A 154 0.17 -21.27 1.83
N LEU A 155 1.41 -21.64 2.22
CA LEU A 155 2.62 -21.31 1.44
C LEU A 155 2.48 -21.69 -0.04
N GLN A 156 2.01 -22.90 -0.32
CA GLN A 156 1.81 -23.36 -1.69
C GLN A 156 0.74 -22.56 -2.43
N ALA A 157 -0.37 -22.22 -1.76
CA ALA A 157 -1.42 -21.38 -2.34
C ALA A 157 -0.90 -19.98 -2.68
N PHE A 158 0.00 -19.40 -1.86
CA PHE A 158 0.67 -18.14 -2.21
C PHE A 158 1.56 -18.27 -3.44
N ILE A 159 2.32 -19.37 -3.55
CA ILE A 159 3.19 -19.64 -4.71
C ILE A 159 2.39 -19.82 -6.00
N GLU A 160 1.20 -20.41 -5.92
CA GLU A 160 0.30 -20.53 -7.07
C GLU A 160 -0.32 -19.18 -7.43
N ALA A 161 -0.85 -18.47 -6.43
CA ALA A 161 -1.52 -17.18 -6.60
C ALA A 161 -0.60 -16.08 -7.14
N MET A 162 0.68 -16.05 -6.76
CA MET A 162 1.62 -15.05 -7.28
C MET A 162 1.78 -15.14 -8.80
N ARG A 163 1.53 -16.30 -9.44
CA ARG A 163 1.70 -16.48 -10.90
C ARG A 163 0.70 -15.68 -11.73
N VAL A 164 -0.44 -15.30 -11.15
CA VAL A 164 -1.47 -14.52 -11.86
C VAL A 164 -1.31 -13.00 -11.67
N VAL A 165 -0.36 -12.56 -10.84
CA VAL A 165 -0.11 -11.14 -10.55
C VAL A 165 1.31 -10.72 -10.92
N ASN A 166 1.51 -9.42 -11.15
CA ASN A 166 2.84 -8.87 -11.46
C ASN A 166 3.64 -8.61 -10.19
N VAL A 167 2.95 -8.16 -9.13
CA VAL A 167 3.58 -7.78 -7.87
C VAL A 167 2.85 -8.41 -6.69
N PHE A 168 3.59 -9.04 -5.80
CA PHE A 168 3.13 -9.55 -4.51
C PHE A 168 3.78 -8.71 -3.40
N SER A 169 2.97 -8.14 -2.49
CA SER A 169 3.49 -7.27 -1.43
C SER A 169 2.92 -7.58 -0.04
N PRO A 170 3.44 -8.64 0.61
CA PRO A 170 3.22 -8.87 2.03
C PRO A 170 4.00 -7.83 2.86
N ASN A 171 3.59 -7.65 4.12
CA ASN A 171 4.52 -7.10 5.10
C ASN A 171 5.45 -8.19 5.66
N HIS A 172 6.55 -7.79 6.29
CA HIS A 172 7.56 -8.71 6.80
C HIS A 172 7.04 -9.67 7.90
N ILE A 173 6.02 -9.29 8.67
CA ILE A 173 5.40 -10.16 9.69
C ILE A 173 4.55 -11.23 9.01
N GLU A 174 3.75 -10.84 8.02
CA GLU A 174 2.96 -11.75 7.19
C GLU A 174 3.84 -12.76 6.48
N LEU A 175 4.90 -12.29 5.83
CA LEU A 175 5.82 -13.16 5.11
C LEU A 175 6.56 -14.12 6.06
N ALA A 176 7.02 -13.62 7.21
CA ALA A 176 7.65 -14.46 8.23
C ALA A 176 6.71 -15.54 8.77
N ARG A 177 5.42 -15.25 8.94
CA ARG A 177 4.40 -16.27 9.31
C ARG A 177 4.26 -17.32 8.22
N ILE A 178 4.13 -16.92 6.95
CA ILE A 178 4.02 -17.86 5.82
C ILE A 178 5.25 -18.78 5.76
N THR A 179 6.45 -18.25 5.98
CA THR A 179 7.69 -19.02 5.89
C THR A 179 8.14 -19.68 7.21
N ARG A 180 7.32 -19.67 8.27
CA ARG A 180 7.65 -20.18 9.62
C ARG A 180 8.94 -19.56 10.22
N LYS A 181 9.27 -18.32 9.87
CA LYS A 181 10.45 -17.61 10.38
C LYS A 181 10.06 -16.68 11.52
N LYS A 182 10.98 -16.50 12.48
CA LYS A 182 10.83 -15.50 13.55
C LYS A 182 11.43 -14.18 13.07
N VAL A 183 10.69 -13.08 13.24
CA VAL A 183 11.21 -11.74 12.95
C VAL A 183 12.22 -11.38 14.04
N PRO A 184 13.50 -11.12 13.70
CA PRO A 184 14.49 -10.70 14.68
C PRO A 184 14.17 -9.27 15.19
N PRO A 185 14.66 -8.88 16.38
CA PRO A 185 14.47 -7.52 16.91
C PRO A 185 15.05 -6.44 15.99
N LYS A 186 16.20 -6.72 15.37
CA LYS A 186 16.84 -5.89 14.35
C LYS A 186 16.95 -6.70 13.05
N PRO A 187 15.97 -6.60 12.14
CA PRO A 187 16.07 -7.17 10.81
C PRO A 187 17.25 -6.58 10.04
N ASN A 188 17.86 -7.39 9.20
CA ASN A 188 18.90 -6.97 8.26
C ASN A 188 18.54 -7.46 6.86
N GLU A 189 19.36 -7.10 5.87
CA GLU A 189 19.07 -7.48 4.48
C GLU A 189 18.99 -9.00 4.29
N SER A 190 19.89 -9.77 4.91
CA SER A 190 19.89 -11.23 4.77
C SER A 190 18.59 -11.86 5.29
N PHE A 191 17.98 -11.32 6.34
CA PHE A 191 16.68 -11.78 6.81
C PHE A 191 15.58 -11.61 5.75
N PHE A 192 15.56 -10.49 5.02
CA PHE A 192 14.57 -10.29 3.95
C PHE A 192 14.85 -11.17 2.73
N GLN A 193 16.12 -11.36 2.36
CA GLN A 193 16.52 -12.31 1.32
C GLN A 193 16.01 -13.71 1.63
N ASP A 194 16.22 -14.14 2.88
CA ASP A 194 15.77 -15.40 3.43
C ASP A 194 14.25 -15.57 3.40
N LEU A 195 13.49 -14.51 3.70
CA LEU A 195 12.02 -14.54 3.63
C LEU A 195 11.52 -14.70 2.18
N CYS A 196 12.21 -14.09 1.23
CA CYS A 196 11.83 -14.11 -0.19
C CYS A 196 12.21 -15.43 -0.88
N ALA A 197 13.24 -16.15 -0.42
CA ALA A 197 13.82 -17.30 -1.10
C ALA A 197 12.79 -18.37 -1.58
N PRO A 198 11.80 -18.79 -0.77
CA PRO A 198 10.82 -19.80 -1.20
C PRO A 198 10.01 -19.39 -2.44
N PHE A 199 9.77 -18.09 -2.61
CA PHE A 199 8.95 -17.54 -3.69
C PHE A 199 9.71 -17.40 -5.02
N PHE A 200 11.02 -17.64 -5.02
CA PHE A 200 11.87 -17.60 -6.22
C PHE A 200 12.53 -18.95 -6.53
N SER A 201 12.20 -20.00 -5.78
CA SER A 201 12.68 -21.36 -6.03
C SER A 201 12.11 -21.91 -7.35
N PRO A 202 12.95 -22.25 -8.35
CA PRO A 202 12.46 -22.82 -9.61
C PRO A 202 11.76 -24.18 -9.42
N GLN A 203 12.19 -24.95 -8.41
CA GLN A 203 11.66 -26.30 -8.14
C GLN A 203 10.22 -26.26 -7.64
N ASP A 204 9.86 -25.19 -6.92
CA ASP A 204 8.53 -25.03 -6.32
C ASP A 204 7.57 -24.22 -7.20
N GLY A 205 7.98 -23.90 -8.44
CA GLY A 205 7.18 -23.11 -9.37
C GLY A 205 7.14 -21.62 -9.03
N GLY A 206 8.24 -21.10 -8.46
CA GLY A 206 8.42 -19.72 -8.03
C GLY A 206 8.14 -18.65 -9.09
N TYR A 207 8.33 -17.39 -8.71
CA TYR A 207 7.81 -16.25 -9.47
C TYR A 207 8.22 -16.27 -10.95
N THR A 208 7.28 -15.90 -11.81
CA THR A 208 7.54 -15.59 -13.23
C THR A 208 8.74 -14.65 -13.39
N PRO A 209 9.48 -14.70 -14.51
CA PRO A 209 10.67 -13.85 -14.71
C PRO A 209 10.42 -12.34 -14.51
N GLN A 210 9.19 -11.87 -14.78
CA GLN A 210 8.77 -10.48 -14.63
C GLN A 210 8.15 -10.15 -13.26
N GLY A 211 8.11 -11.13 -12.35
CA GLY A 211 7.47 -11.00 -11.04
C GLY A 211 8.32 -10.19 -10.06
N VAL A 212 7.65 -9.38 -9.23
CA VAL A 212 8.29 -8.56 -8.19
C VAL A 212 7.67 -8.85 -6.84
N LEU A 213 8.49 -9.22 -5.86
CA LEU A 213 8.12 -9.34 -4.46
C LEU A 213 8.59 -8.10 -3.71
N VAL A 214 7.65 -7.38 -3.09
CA VAL A 214 7.94 -6.17 -2.31
C VAL A 214 7.53 -6.38 -0.86
N VAL A 215 8.49 -6.61 0.02
CA VAL A 215 8.24 -6.83 1.45
C VAL A 215 8.17 -5.49 2.16
N ARG A 216 6.98 -5.10 2.64
CA ARG A 216 6.81 -3.87 3.42
C ARG A 216 7.29 -4.10 4.87
N ALA A 217 8.21 -3.28 5.33
CA ALA A 217 8.93 -3.49 6.59
C ALA A 217 8.70 -2.39 7.64
N GLY A 218 7.66 -1.55 7.48
CA GLY A 218 7.31 -0.54 8.48
C GLY A 218 8.39 0.53 8.63
N ASP A 219 8.86 0.72 9.85
CA ASP A 219 9.97 1.64 10.16
C ASP A 219 11.30 1.19 9.51
N GLN A 220 11.45 -0.10 9.19
CA GLN A 220 12.60 -0.62 8.43
C GLN A 220 12.50 -0.34 6.92
N GLY A 221 11.44 0.33 6.43
CA GLY A 221 11.24 0.65 5.02
C GLY A 221 10.67 -0.52 4.22
N CYS A 222 11.35 -0.95 3.16
CA CYS A 222 10.89 -2.07 2.32
C CYS A 222 12.04 -2.81 1.64
N PHE A 223 11.83 -4.10 1.35
CA PHE A 223 12.75 -4.92 0.57
C PHE A 223 12.13 -5.30 -0.77
N VAL A 224 12.86 -5.05 -1.86
CA VAL A 224 12.44 -5.38 -3.22
C VAL A 224 13.24 -6.58 -3.70
N LYS A 225 12.56 -7.59 -4.26
CA LYS A 225 13.17 -8.73 -4.94
C LYS A 225 12.46 -9.02 -6.26
N SER A 226 13.23 -9.09 -7.34
CA SER A 226 12.83 -9.69 -8.62
C SER A 226 13.96 -10.62 -9.10
N HIS A 227 13.85 -11.17 -10.30
CA HIS A 227 14.96 -11.94 -10.90
C HIS A 227 16.17 -11.06 -11.27
N THR A 228 15.97 -9.76 -11.48
CA THR A 228 17.02 -8.83 -11.94
C THR A 228 17.41 -7.77 -10.91
N GLN A 229 16.58 -7.54 -9.89
CA GLN A 229 16.78 -6.51 -8.88
C GLN A 229 16.64 -7.07 -7.47
N GLN A 230 17.47 -6.59 -6.57
CA GLN A 230 17.35 -6.84 -5.14
C GLN A 230 17.88 -5.63 -4.38
N LYS A 231 17.06 -5.04 -3.50
CA LYS A 231 17.50 -3.91 -2.68
C LYS A 231 16.65 -3.76 -1.43
N TRP A 232 17.30 -3.55 -0.29
CA TRP A 232 16.66 -3.01 0.90
C TRP A 232 16.69 -1.48 0.83
N LEU A 233 15.53 -0.85 1.04
CA LEU A 233 15.36 0.60 1.07
C LEU A 233 14.88 1.01 2.46
N PRO A 234 15.60 1.89 3.18
CA PRO A 234 15.17 2.39 4.49
C PRO A 234 13.89 3.22 4.37
N ALA A 235 13.09 3.29 5.45
CA ALA A 235 11.96 4.20 5.49
C ALA A 235 12.43 5.66 5.41
N PHE A 236 11.53 6.57 4.99
CA PHE A 236 11.82 8.01 5.05
C PHE A 236 12.10 8.47 6.49
N TYR A 237 11.25 8.05 7.42
CA TYR A 237 11.46 8.20 8.86
C TYR A 237 12.11 6.92 9.41
N ALA A 238 13.40 6.75 9.18
CA ALA A 238 14.15 5.61 9.70
C ALA A 238 14.33 5.69 11.23
N PRO A 239 14.45 4.55 11.93
CA PRO A 239 14.79 4.53 13.35
C PRO A 239 16.15 5.20 13.55
N GLN A 240 16.20 6.23 14.40
CA GLN A 240 17.47 6.88 14.73
C GLN A 240 18.29 5.97 15.64
N GLU A 241 19.46 5.52 15.18
CA GLU A 241 20.38 4.75 16.01
C GLU A 241 21.31 5.64 16.86
N ASN A 242 21.42 6.95 16.59
CA ASN A 242 22.26 7.88 17.36
C ASN A 242 21.58 9.25 17.55
N VAL A 243 21.40 9.67 18.80
CA VAL A 243 20.70 10.89 19.24
C VAL A 243 21.55 12.17 19.05
N GLU A 244 22.73 12.09 18.44
CA GLU A 244 23.65 13.24 18.35
C GLU A 244 23.55 14.08 17.05
N ALA A 245 22.59 13.81 16.16
CA ALA A 245 22.33 14.66 14.99
C ALA A 245 20.94 15.32 15.08
N ASN A 246 20.97 16.59 15.47
CA ASN A 246 19.83 17.43 15.81
C ASN A 246 18.98 17.90 14.59
N THR A 247 18.61 17.03 13.64
CA THR A 247 17.95 17.50 12.39
C THR A 247 16.75 16.72 11.84
N CYS A 248 16.31 15.60 12.41
CA CYS A 248 15.03 14.99 12.02
C CYS A 248 14.21 14.57 13.24
N VAL A 249 13.38 15.47 13.75
CA VAL A 249 12.31 15.05 14.68
C VAL A 249 11.38 14.13 13.90
N SER A 250 11.30 12.86 14.30
CA SER A 250 10.38 11.90 13.69
C SER A 250 8.94 12.44 13.82
N LYS A 251 8.30 12.75 12.69
CA LYS A 251 6.90 13.23 12.65
C LYS A 251 5.88 12.08 12.73
N VAL A 252 6.29 10.86 13.11
CA VAL A 252 5.45 9.66 13.06
C VAL A 252 4.39 9.64 14.18
N VAL A 253 3.14 9.92 13.82
CA VAL A 253 1.97 9.93 14.71
C VAL A 253 1.15 8.65 14.60
N ASP A 254 0.77 8.22 13.40
CA ASP A 254 -0.11 7.06 13.21
C ASP A 254 0.23 6.25 11.95
N THR A 255 0.70 5.01 12.11
CA THR A 255 1.07 4.14 10.98
C THR A 255 -0.10 3.56 10.17
N THR A 256 -1.34 3.91 10.51
CA THR A 256 -2.54 3.31 9.92
C THR A 256 -2.68 3.68 8.44
N GLY A 257 -2.74 2.68 7.57
CA GLY A 257 -2.91 2.89 6.13
C GLY A 257 -1.63 3.22 5.36
N ALA A 258 -0.47 3.36 6.03
CA ALA A 258 0.82 3.64 5.39
C ALA A 258 1.22 2.57 4.37
N GLY A 259 0.97 1.29 4.68
CA GLY A 259 1.22 0.19 3.77
C GLY A 259 0.39 0.24 2.48
N ASN A 260 -0.85 0.70 2.57
CA ASN A 260 -1.74 0.81 1.40
C ASN A 260 -1.33 2.01 0.56
N ALA A 261 -0.98 3.14 1.18
CA ALA A 261 -0.46 4.31 0.48
C ALA A 261 0.86 4.01 -0.23
N PHE A 262 1.74 3.23 0.40
CA PHE A 262 2.93 2.68 -0.26
C PHE A 262 2.54 1.98 -1.56
N LEU A 263 1.56 1.06 -1.52
CA LEU A 263 1.17 0.27 -2.68
C LEU A 263 0.48 1.08 -3.77
N GLY A 264 -0.27 2.11 -3.39
CA GLY A 264 -0.82 3.09 -4.32
C GLY A 264 0.24 3.76 -5.18
N ALA A 265 1.23 4.39 -4.53
CA ALA A 265 2.33 5.05 -5.20
C ALA A 265 3.21 4.07 -5.98
N PHE A 266 3.52 2.92 -5.38
CA PHE A 266 4.26 1.86 -6.04
C PHE A 266 3.58 1.46 -7.36
N THR A 267 2.26 1.23 -7.33
CA THR A 267 1.50 0.76 -8.49
C THR A 267 1.60 1.73 -9.66
N VAL A 268 1.42 3.02 -9.40
CA VAL A 268 1.44 4.03 -10.48
C VAL A 268 2.83 4.28 -11.01
N CYS A 269 3.85 4.33 -10.14
CA CYS A 269 5.24 4.52 -10.56
C CYS A 269 5.78 3.28 -11.28
N PHE A 270 5.41 2.07 -10.86
CA PHE A 270 5.80 0.84 -11.55
C PHE A 270 5.10 0.72 -12.90
N LEU A 271 3.84 1.15 -13.02
CA LEU A 271 3.16 1.21 -14.32
C LEU A 271 3.85 2.16 -15.30
N MET A 272 4.44 3.26 -14.81
CA MET A 272 5.18 4.23 -15.62
C MET A 272 6.60 3.74 -15.96
N CYS A 273 7.24 3.01 -15.04
CA CYS A 273 8.60 2.50 -15.16
C CYS A 273 8.65 1.00 -14.79
N PRO A 274 8.16 0.09 -15.66
CA PRO A 274 7.99 -1.33 -15.33
C PRO A 274 9.30 -2.10 -15.09
N ASP A 275 10.43 -1.54 -15.51
CA ASP A 275 11.75 -2.15 -15.32
C ASP A 275 12.49 -1.61 -14.08
N ASP A 276 11.88 -0.70 -13.29
CA ASP A 276 12.52 -0.09 -12.11
C ASP A 276 11.62 -0.21 -10.87
N ALA A 277 11.60 -1.42 -10.29
CA ALA A 277 10.87 -1.69 -9.07
C ALA A 277 11.43 -0.92 -7.86
N ILE A 278 12.73 -0.58 -7.89
CA ILE A 278 13.38 0.21 -6.84
C ILE A 278 12.84 1.64 -6.86
N PHE A 279 12.72 2.28 -8.03
CA PHE A 279 12.09 3.59 -8.17
C PHE A 279 10.64 3.60 -7.65
N ALA A 280 9.85 2.59 -8.02
CA ALA A 280 8.49 2.44 -7.54
C ALA A 280 8.43 2.25 -6.01
N ALA A 281 9.36 1.51 -5.42
CA ALA A 281 9.45 1.32 -3.98
C ALA A 281 9.88 2.58 -3.23
N CYS A 282 10.77 3.40 -3.81
CA CYS A 282 11.06 4.73 -3.29
C CYS A 282 9.79 5.60 -3.25
N ALA A 283 8.97 5.54 -4.30
CA ALA A 283 7.72 6.29 -4.34
C ALA A 283 6.74 5.81 -3.26
N GLY A 284 6.67 4.48 -3.06
CA GLY A 284 5.94 3.87 -1.97
C GLY A 284 6.36 4.37 -0.59
N ASN A 285 7.67 4.42 -0.30
CA ASN A 285 8.19 4.93 0.97
C ASN A 285 7.81 6.40 1.21
N ILE A 286 7.83 7.23 0.16
CA ILE A 286 7.40 8.62 0.25
C ILE A 286 5.90 8.72 0.50
N ALA A 287 5.06 7.94 -0.18
CA ALA A 287 3.62 7.97 0.07
C ALA A 287 3.28 7.55 1.51
N ALA A 288 3.94 6.51 2.02
CA ALA A 288 3.81 6.12 3.42
C ALA A 288 4.21 7.26 4.38
N SER A 289 5.27 8.00 4.06
CA SER A 289 5.75 9.11 4.91
C SER A 289 4.72 10.20 5.17
N PHE A 290 3.83 10.51 4.21
CA PHE A 290 2.76 11.49 4.42
C PHE A 290 1.65 10.95 5.31
N VAL A 291 1.28 9.67 5.13
CA VAL A 291 0.19 9.05 5.88
C VAL A 291 0.54 8.90 7.36
N VAL A 292 1.80 8.66 7.69
CA VAL A 292 2.20 8.43 9.09
C VAL A 292 2.22 9.67 9.96
N GLU A 293 2.10 10.87 9.39
CA GLU A 293 2.29 12.15 10.10
C GLU A 293 1.10 12.59 10.95
N GLN A 294 -0.04 11.92 10.83
CA GLN A 294 -1.28 12.30 11.53
C GLN A 294 -2.22 11.11 11.68
N VAL A 295 -3.18 11.23 12.59
CA VAL A 295 -4.33 10.32 12.61
C VAL A 295 -5.25 10.66 11.44
N GLY A 296 -5.56 9.66 10.61
CA GLY A 296 -6.41 9.83 9.43
C GLY A 296 -5.61 10.01 8.14
N ILE A 297 -6.17 10.75 7.19
CA ILE A 297 -5.60 10.94 5.85
C ILE A 297 -4.93 12.33 5.73
N PRO A 298 -3.82 12.45 4.97
CA PRO A 298 -3.17 13.72 4.67
C PRO A 298 -4.12 14.78 4.11
N THR A 299 -3.84 16.04 4.42
CA THR A 299 -4.62 17.18 3.94
C THR A 299 -4.04 17.70 2.63
N LEU A 300 -4.89 17.85 1.61
CA LEU A 300 -4.54 18.46 0.34
C LEU A 300 -4.85 19.95 0.38
N THR A 301 -3.84 20.78 0.11
CA THR A 301 -3.96 22.22 -0.12
C THR A 301 -3.28 22.59 -1.44
N SER A 302 -3.45 23.84 -1.90
CA SER A 302 -2.72 24.37 -3.05
C SER A 302 -1.73 25.44 -2.60
N SER A 303 -0.54 25.44 -3.16
CA SER A 303 0.42 26.56 -3.05
C SER A 303 -0.06 27.77 -3.87
N ASP A 304 0.62 28.90 -3.68
CA ASP A 304 0.32 30.15 -4.39
C ASP A 304 0.44 30.02 -5.92
N ASP A 305 1.31 29.13 -6.40
CA ASP A 305 1.48 28.78 -7.82
C ASP A 305 0.52 27.68 -8.32
N GLY A 306 -0.39 27.21 -7.46
CA GLY A 306 -1.41 26.21 -7.79
C GLY A 306 -0.94 24.75 -7.74
N ALA A 307 0.28 24.47 -7.27
CA ALA A 307 0.75 23.10 -7.08
C ALA A 307 0.09 22.42 -5.86
N ASP A 308 -0.04 21.10 -5.92
CA ASP A 308 -0.58 20.32 -4.79
C ASP A 308 0.44 20.26 -3.65
N LEU A 309 -0.02 20.61 -2.45
CA LEU A 309 0.70 20.42 -1.20
C LEU A 309 -0.03 19.41 -0.32
N TRP A 310 0.69 18.42 0.17
CA TRP A 310 0.16 17.40 1.07
C TRP A 310 0.77 17.62 2.44
N ASN A 311 -0.08 17.87 3.44
CA ASN A 311 0.37 18.33 4.76
C ASN A 311 1.27 19.58 4.67
N GLY A 312 1.03 20.45 3.68
CA GLY A 312 1.84 21.64 3.42
C GLY A 312 3.18 21.39 2.71
N GLU A 313 3.50 20.15 2.34
CA GLU A 313 4.76 19.80 1.69
C GLU A 313 4.56 19.30 0.24
N ASN A 314 5.56 19.54 -0.60
CA ASN A 314 5.56 19.08 -1.99
C ASN A 314 6.12 17.64 -2.10
N VAL A 315 5.37 16.74 -2.72
CA VAL A 315 5.74 15.31 -2.87
C VAL A 315 7.05 15.13 -3.66
N SER A 316 7.26 15.91 -4.71
CA SER A 316 8.47 15.84 -5.56
C SER A 316 9.71 16.26 -4.78
N ALA A 317 9.63 17.36 -4.02
CA ALA A 317 10.73 17.80 -3.17
C ALA A 317 11.12 16.74 -2.12
N ARG A 318 10.12 16.15 -1.45
CA ARG A 318 10.36 15.06 -0.48
C ARG A 318 10.97 13.82 -1.14
N PHE A 319 10.50 13.46 -2.34
CA PHE A 319 11.03 12.34 -3.11
C PHE A 319 12.48 12.55 -3.54
N GLN A 320 12.85 13.77 -3.97
CA GLN A 320 14.24 14.12 -4.31
C GLN A 320 15.15 14.04 -3.07
N ALA A 321 14.71 14.58 -1.94
CA ALA A 321 15.47 14.52 -0.68
C ALA A 321 15.73 13.06 -0.25
N TYR A 322 14.71 12.20 -0.33
CA TYR A 322 14.85 10.78 -0.03
C TYR A 322 15.80 10.06 -1.00
N ARG A 323 15.72 10.32 -2.31
CA ARG A 323 16.65 9.71 -3.27
C ARG A 323 18.09 10.17 -3.05
N ALA A 324 18.30 11.43 -2.67
CA ALA A 324 19.62 11.94 -2.32
C ALA A 324 20.19 11.23 -1.09
N SER A 325 19.38 10.97 -0.04
CA SER A 325 19.85 10.25 1.14
C SER A 325 20.27 8.81 0.83
N LEU A 326 19.62 8.15 -0.14
CA LEU A 326 19.98 6.79 -0.57
C LEU A 326 21.32 6.70 -1.32
N ALA A 327 21.83 7.81 -1.87
CA ALA A 327 23.15 7.83 -2.53
C ALA A 327 24.31 7.87 -1.52
N HIS A 328 24.01 8.16 -0.26
CA HIS A 328 24.97 8.28 0.84
C HIS A 328 24.91 7.10 1.82
N CYS A 329 24.12 6.07 1.52
CA CYS A 329 23.99 4.82 2.29
C CYS A 329 24.56 3.65 1.48
#